data_AF-A0A3M1LUG7-F1
#
_entry.id   AF-A0A3M1LUG7-F1
#
_cell.length_a   1.000
_cell.length_b   1.000
_cell.length_c   1.000
_cell.angle_alpha   90.00
_cell.angle_beta   90.00
_cell.angle_gamma   90.00
#
_symmetry.space_group_name_H-M   'P 1'
#
loop_
_entity.id
_entity.type
_entity.pdbx_description
1 polymer ?
#
loop_
_entity_poly.entity_id
_entity_poly.type
_entity_poly.pdbx_seq_one_letter_code
_entity_poly.pdbx_strand_id
1 'polypeptide(L)'
;MLEVQDPEGDDHGPGPYTYPLDAVFTPQVFDLERFVVGEDEKNVVFRFTLYGPIPNPWGSPINLSLQTFDVYIDLDPGAGTGRRLLLPGRNAALEEGYGWEYAIWVEGWLQQIWTVDESGELKQVKGSFKTVVNPDKRTVTLRVPKALFGEEADPRHWGYVAVVLSQEGFPAPGVWRVREVEKQAKQWRMGGAPDDTNHTRIVDLAWPADATPTQEDLLSAYPPSQEPNMDNLGPDDFAQVPVIRVQP
;
A
#
# COMPACT_ATOMS: atom_id res chain seq x y z
N MET A 1 0.66 -16.38 12.35
CA MET A 1 0.54 -16.03 10.93
C MET A 1 -0.60 -15.04 10.83
N LEU A 2 -0.46 -13.98 10.04
CA LEU A 2 -1.56 -13.04 9.81
C LEU A 2 -2.28 -13.41 8.52
N GLU A 3 -3.60 -13.37 8.55
CA GLU A 3 -4.45 -13.45 7.37
C GLU A 3 -5.56 -12.41 7.51
N VAL A 4 -5.72 -11.59 6.48
CA VAL A 4 -6.76 -10.57 6.37
C VAL A 4 -7.59 -10.94 5.15
N GLN A 5 -8.86 -11.25 5.40
CA GLN A 5 -9.85 -11.47 4.34
C GLN A 5 -10.54 -10.15 4.05
N ASP A 6 -10.36 -9.69 2.82
CA ASP A 6 -10.76 -8.38 2.36
C ASP A 6 -12.10 -8.49 1.58
N PRO A 7 -13.03 -7.52 1.72
CA PRO A 7 -14.34 -7.62 1.11
C PRO A 7 -14.28 -7.41 -0.41
N GLU A 8 -15.10 -8.16 -1.17
CA GLU A 8 -15.16 -7.99 -2.62
C GLU A 8 -15.78 -6.65 -3.02
N GLY A 9 -15.14 -5.96 -3.95
CA GLY A 9 -15.66 -4.76 -4.60
C GLY A 9 -15.48 -3.48 -3.80
N ASP A 10 -14.48 -3.43 -2.92
CA ASP A 10 -14.12 -2.24 -2.16
C ASP A 10 -12.92 -1.46 -2.72
N ASP A 11 -12.50 -1.77 -3.95
CA ASP A 11 -11.44 -1.13 -4.74
C ASP A 11 -11.73 0.30 -5.25
N HIS A 12 -12.37 1.09 -4.39
CA HIS A 12 -12.88 2.42 -4.62
C HIS A 12 -12.43 3.43 -3.54
N GLY A 13 -11.34 3.11 -2.85
CA GLY A 13 -10.63 3.99 -1.91
C GLY A 13 -11.55 4.53 -0.81
N PRO A 14 -11.70 5.85 -0.64
CA PRO A 14 -12.64 6.44 0.32
C PRO A 14 -14.13 6.29 -0.07
N GLY A 15 -14.45 5.46 -1.07
CA GLY A 15 -15.79 5.20 -1.60
C GLY A 15 -16.08 5.77 -3.01
N PRO A 16 -15.74 7.04 -3.34
CA PRO A 16 -16.12 7.63 -4.62
C PRO A 16 -15.16 7.31 -5.77
N TYR A 17 -14.07 6.56 -5.55
CA TYR A 17 -13.07 6.39 -6.60
C TYR A 17 -13.58 5.56 -7.76
N THR A 18 -13.14 5.93 -8.95
CA THR A 18 -13.46 5.24 -10.19
C THR A 18 -12.20 4.95 -10.97
N TYR A 19 -12.20 3.82 -11.67
CA TYR A 19 -11.08 3.36 -12.47
C TYR A 19 -10.78 4.30 -13.64
N PRO A 20 -9.54 4.29 -14.18
CA PRO A 20 -9.26 4.96 -15.44
C PRO A 20 -10.07 4.33 -16.58
N LEU A 21 -10.39 5.14 -17.59
CA LEU A 21 -11.34 4.75 -18.65
C LEU A 21 -10.74 3.81 -19.71
N ASP A 22 -9.43 3.59 -19.72
CA ASP A 22 -8.81 2.68 -20.68
C ASP A 22 -9.20 1.23 -20.40
N ALA A 23 -9.42 0.45 -21.47
CA ALA A 23 -9.93 -0.92 -21.37
C ALA A 23 -8.96 -1.90 -20.68
N VAL A 24 -7.69 -1.53 -20.50
CA VAL A 24 -6.74 -2.36 -19.73
C VAL A 24 -7.10 -2.44 -18.24
N PHE A 25 -7.80 -1.44 -17.69
CA PHE A 25 -8.26 -1.42 -16.30
C PHE A 25 -9.61 -2.13 -16.20
N THR A 26 -9.59 -3.46 -16.34
CA THR A 26 -10.78 -4.30 -16.21
C THR A 26 -11.29 -4.31 -14.76
N PRO A 27 -12.57 -4.67 -14.51
CA PRO A 27 -13.09 -4.73 -13.14
C PRO A 27 -12.19 -5.53 -12.19
N GLN A 28 -12.12 -5.09 -10.93
CA GLN A 28 -11.44 -5.76 -9.82
C GLN A 28 -9.93 -5.92 -9.96
N VAL A 29 -9.26 -5.24 -10.91
CA VAL A 29 -7.79 -5.33 -11.04
C VAL A 29 -7.03 -4.74 -9.85
N PHE A 30 -7.70 -3.96 -8.99
CA PHE A 30 -7.14 -3.43 -7.75
C PHE A 30 -7.78 -4.02 -6.49
N ASP A 31 -8.85 -4.80 -6.64
CA ASP A 31 -9.68 -5.41 -5.59
C ASP A 31 -8.96 -6.59 -4.93
N LEU A 32 -8.54 -6.37 -3.70
CA LEU A 32 -7.85 -7.33 -2.88
C LEU A 32 -8.84 -8.38 -2.36
N GLU A 33 -8.51 -9.64 -2.55
CA GLU A 33 -9.25 -10.76 -1.94
C GLU A 33 -8.68 -11.05 -0.56
N ARG A 34 -7.35 -11.10 -0.45
CA ARG A 34 -6.71 -11.61 0.75
C ARG A 34 -5.26 -11.17 0.85
N PHE A 35 -4.88 -10.72 2.04
CA PHE A 35 -3.49 -10.49 2.42
C PHE A 35 -3.04 -11.50 3.48
N VAL A 36 -1.88 -12.11 3.28
CA VAL A 36 -1.29 -13.09 4.21
C VAL A 36 0.14 -12.73 4.53
N VAL A 37 0.48 -12.74 5.82
CA VAL A 37 1.86 -12.68 6.32
C VAL A 37 2.21 -14.02 6.96
N GLY A 38 3.12 -14.74 6.32
CA GLY A 38 3.70 -15.97 6.82
C GLY A 38 5.23 -15.95 6.81
N GLU A 39 5.83 -17.09 7.06
CA GLU A 39 7.27 -17.24 7.04
C GLU A 39 7.69 -18.62 6.53
N ASP A 40 8.89 -18.68 5.97
CA ASP A 40 9.65 -19.92 5.80
C ASP A 40 10.95 -19.85 6.63
N GLU A 41 11.83 -20.83 6.46
CA GLU A 41 13.10 -20.90 7.19
C GLU A 41 13.95 -19.62 7.06
N LYS A 42 13.88 -18.91 5.92
CA LYS A 42 14.78 -17.80 5.60
C LYS A 42 14.07 -16.47 5.32
N ASN A 43 12.76 -16.49 5.05
CA ASN A 43 12.02 -15.33 4.58
C ASN A 43 10.77 -15.08 5.41
N VAL A 44 10.43 -13.80 5.52
CA VAL A 44 9.06 -13.36 5.74
C VAL A 44 8.36 -13.34 4.38
N VAL A 45 7.16 -13.88 4.32
CA VAL A 45 6.41 -14.06 3.07
C VAL A 45 5.11 -13.25 3.15
N PHE A 46 5.01 -12.25 2.28
CA PHE A 46 3.82 -11.43 2.10
C PHE A 46 3.11 -11.89 0.83
N ARG A 47 1.81 -12.17 0.90
CA ARG A 47 1.05 -12.61 -0.27
C ARG A 47 -0.24 -11.83 -0.38
N PHE A 48 -0.40 -11.19 -1.52
CA PHE A 48 -1.64 -10.58 -1.98
C PHE A 48 -2.33 -11.55 -2.93
N THR A 49 -3.65 -11.68 -2.79
CA THR A 49 -4.54 -12.34 -3.75
C THR A 49 -5.57 -11.31 -4.18
N LEU A 50 -5.84 -11.14 -5.48
CA LEU A 50 -6.88 -10.22 -5.98
C LEU A 50 -8.13 -10.98 -6.43
N TYR A 51 -9.28 -10.32 -6.42
CA TYR A 51 -10.49 -10.82 -7.08
C TYR A 51 -10.36 -10.76 -8.61
N GLY A 52 -9.83 -9.66 -9.15
CA GLY A 52 -9.64 -9.48 -10.58
C GLY A 52 -8.33 -10.06 -11.14
N PRO A 53 -8.14 -9.95 -12.47
CA PRO A 53 -6.94 -10.46 -13.12
C PRO A 53 -5.70 -9.62 -12.80
N ILE A 54 -4.51 -10.21 -12.98
CA ILE A 54 -3.21 -9.49 -12.93
C ILE A 54 -2.64 -9.44 -14.35
N PRO A 55 -3.09 -8.51 -15.21
CA PRO A 55 -2.61 -8.43 -16.57
C PRO A 55 -1.25 -7.74 -16.66
N ASN A 56 -0.52 -7.99 -17.75
CA ASN A 56 0.76 -7.35 -18.05
C ASN A 56 0.76 -6.63 -19.41
N PRO A 57 -0.20 -5.74 -19.72
CA PRO A 57 -0.35 -5.10 -21.02
C PRO A 57 0.86 -4.28 -21.46
N TRP A 58 1.69 -3.84 -20.52
CA TRP A 58 2.86 -3.01 -20.77
C TRP A 58 4.17 -3.78 -20.71
N GLY A 59 4.13 -5.11 -20.57
CA GLY A 59 5.31 -5.96 -20.69
C GLY A 59 6.36 -5.73 -19.59
N SER A 60 5.91 -5.48 -18.34
CA SER A 60 6.82 -5.41 -17.20
C SER A 60 7.63 -6.71 -17.03
N PRO A 61 8.85 -6.64 -16.46
CA PRO A 61 9.72 -7.79 -16.28
C PRO A 61 9.21 -8.84 -15.28
N ILE A 62 8.26 -8.50 -14.40
CA ILE A 62 7.75 -9.43 -13.37
C ILE A 62 6.29 -9.86 -13.59
N ASN A 63 5.72 -9.63 -14.77
CA ASN A 63 4.31 -9.91 -15.08
C ASN A 63 3.28 -9.09 -14.27
N LEU A 64 3.64 -7.85 -13.91
CA LEU A 64 2.78 -6.92 -13.17
C LEU A 64 2.83 -5.53 -13.81
N SER A 65 1.76 -5.07 -14.46
CA SER A 65 1.76 -3.72 -15.06
C SER A 65 0.95 -2.70 -14.27
N LEU A 66 -0.24 -3.06 -13.82
CA LEU A 66 -1.25 -2.08 -13.43
C LEU A 66 -1.21 -1.73 -11.94
N GLN A 67 -0.86 -2.70 -11.10
CA GLN A 67 -0.90 -2.58 -9.65
C GLN A 67 0.46 -2.20 -9.06
N THR A 68 0.41 -1.42 -8.00
CA THR A 68 1.48 -1.20 -7.05
C THR A 68 1.02 -1.77 -5.71
N PHE A 69 1.87 -2.54 -5.04
CA PHE A 69 1.63 -3.07 -3.70
C PHE A 69 2.63 -2.48 -2.73
N ASP A 70 2.14 -1.99 -1.59
CA ASP A 70 2.99 -1.65 -0.46
C ASP A 70 2.69 -2.56 0.74
N VAL A 71 3.72 -2.84 1.52
CA VAL A 71 3.60 -3.40 2.88
C VAL A 71 4.43 -2.54 3.82
N TYR A 72 3.77 -1.88 4.76
CA TYR A 72 4.40 -1.17 5.87
C TYR A 72 4.46 -2.10 7.07
N ILE A 73 5.60 -2.09 7.75
CA ILE A 73 5.92 -3.00 8.85
C ILE A 73 6.39 -2.15 10.02
N ASP A 74 5.57 -2.16 11.07
CA ASP A 74 5.88 -1.63 12.40
C ASP A 74 6.41 -2.80 13.23
N LEU A 75 7.69 -2.75 13.62
CA LEU A 75 8.37 -3.82 14.34
C LEU A 75 8.03 -3.84 15.82
N ASP A 76 7.64 -2.69 16.38
CA ASP A 76 7.32 -2.48 17.79
C ASP A 76 5.98 -1.72 17.98
N PRO A 77 4.86 -2.29 17.49
CA PRO A 77 3.59 -1.58 17.40
C PRO A 77 3.09 -1.09 18.75
N GLY A 78 2.85 0.22 18.82
CA GLY A 78 2.45 0.95 20.04
C GLY A 78 3.58 1.72 20.72
N ALA A 79 4.82 1.61 20.24
CA ALA A 79 5.96 2.34 20.78
C ALA A 79 6.04 3.80 20.28
N GLY A 80 5.35 4.14 19.19
CA GLY A 80 5.39 5.48 18.57
C GLY A 80 6.74 5.80 17.91
N THR A 81 7.51 4.77 17.59
CA THR A 81 8.78 4.77 16.86
C THR A 81 8.55 4.71 15.35
N GLY A 82 9.62 4.80 14.56
CA GLY A 82 9.51 4.71 13.10
C GLY A 82 8.91 5.96 12.45
N ARG A 83 8.25 5.77 11.31
CA ARG A 83 7.61 6.86 10.55
C ARG A 83 6.12 6.61 10.39
N ARG A 84 5.31 7.66 10.62
CA ARG A 84 3.85 7.61 10.42
C ARG A 84 3.47 7.80 8.96
N LEU A 85 3.97 8.85 8.31
CA LEU A 85 3.67 9.12 6.90
C LEU A 85 4.06 7.92 6.03
N LEU A 86 3.13 7.46 5.21
CA LEU A 86 3.40 6.43 4.21
C LEU A 86 4.35 6.95 3.12
N LEU A 87 4.71 6.09 2.15
CA LEU A 87 5.60 6.48 1.06
C LEU A 87 5.03 7.68 0.26
N PRO A 88 5.88 8.51 -0.36
CA PRO A 88 5.42 9.71 -1.05
C PRO A 88 4.31 9.44 -2.08
N GLY A 89 3.26 10.26 -2.01
CA GLY A 89 2.09 10.19 -2.88
C GLY A 89 0.99 9.22 -2.43
N ARG A 90 1.21 8.39 -1.39
CA ARG A 90 0.13 7.57 -0.81
C ARG A 90 -0.88 8.44 -0.07
N ASN A 91 -0.44 9.59 0.46
CA ASN A 91 -1.28 10.59 1.12
C ASN A 91 -2.13 9.94 2.24
N ALA A 92 -1.45 9.20 3.12
CA ALA A 92 -1.99 8.56 4.30
C ALA A 92 -0.85 8.43 5.33
N ALA A 93 -1.22 8.22 6.58
CA ALA A 93 -0.29 8.01 7.69
C ALA A 93 -0.79 6.91 8.63
N LEU A 94 0.12 6.26 9.35
CA LEU A 94 -0.28 5.40 10.45
C LEU A 94 -0.87 6.23 11.60
N GLU A 95 -1.83 5.66 12.33
CA GLU A 95 -2.41 6.26 13.53
C GLU A 95 -1.33 6.68 14.56
N GLU A 96 -1.68 7.64 15.42
CA GLU A 96 -0.80 8.07 16.51
C GLU A 96 -0.43 6.89 17.42
N GLY A 97 0.86 6.81 17.81
CA GLY A 97 1.39 5.70 18.60
C GLY A 97 1.94 4.53 17.77
N TYR A 98 1.77 4.55 16.46
CA TYR A 98 2.36 3.61 15.52
C TYR A 98 3.31 4.30 14.56
N GLY A 99 4.21 3.53 13.95
CA GLY A 99 5.10 4.02 12.92
C GLY A 99 5.87 2.84 12.33
N TRP A 100 6.08 2.86 11.02
CA TRP A 100 6.73 1.75 10.35
C TRP A 100 8.25 1.97 10.33
N GLU A 101 9.01 0.91 10.58
CA GLU A 101 10.47 0.88 10.38
C GLU A 101 10.80 0.47 8.96
N TYR A 102 9.99 -0.39 8.34
CA TYR A 102 10.21 -0.90 6.99
C TYR A 102 8.97 -0.72 6.10
N ALA A 103 9.18 -0.29 4.87
CA ALA A 103 8.19 -0.27 3.81
C ALA A 103 8.70 -1.05 2.59
N ILE A 104 7.97 -2.08 2.18
CA ILE A 104 8.23 -2.83 0.95
C ILE A 104 7.31 -2.25 -0.13
N TRP A 105 7.88 -1.81 -1.24
CA TRP A 105 7.14 -1.27 -2.38
C TRP A 105 7.44 -2.11 -3.63
N VAL A 106 6.39 -2.63 -4.25
CA VAL A 106 6.47 -3.50 -5.42
C VAL A 106 5.57 -3.01 -6.54
N GLU A 107 6.20 -2.76 -7.67
CA GLU A 107 5.54 -2.58 -8.96
C GLU A 107 6.32 -3.33 -10.06
N GLY A 108 5.77 -3.30 -11.28
CA GLY A 108 6.29 -4.03 -12.44
C GLY A 108 7.78 -3.84 -12.75
N TRP A 109 8.30 -2.63 -12.54
CA TRP A 109 9.66 -2.24 -12.92
C TRP A 109 10.57 -1.98 -11.72
N LEU A 110 10.02 -1.48 -10.61
CA LEU A 110 10.75 -1.24 -9.36
C LEU A 110 10.20 -2.12 -8.23
N GLN A 111 11.11 -2.80 -7.54
CA GLN A 111 10.85 -3.50 -6.29
C GLN A 111 11.89 -3.05 -5.27
N GLN A 112 11.44 -2.41 -4.20
CA GLN A 112 12.33 -1.77 -3.23
C GLN A 112 11.88 -2.03 -1.80
N ILE A 113 12.84 -1.96 -0.88
CA ILE A 113 12.58 -1.91 0.55
C ILE A 113 13.18 -0.60 1.05
N TRP A 114 12.39 0.13 1.81
CA TRP A 114 12.74 1.36 2.46
C TRP A 114 12.73 1.14 3.97
N THR A 115 13.64 1.80 4.66
CA THR A 115 13.71 1.89 6.10
C THR A 115 13.73 3.37 6.49
N VAL A 116 13.51 3.66 7.75
CA VAL A 116 13.68 5.01 8.30
C VAL A 116 14.86 5.06 9.25
N ASP A 117 15.52 6.21 9.33
CA ASP A 117 16.56 6.43 10.34
C ASP A 117 15.99 7.08 11.61
N GLU A 118 16.86 7.34 12.59
CA GLU A 118 16.48 7.93 13.88
C GLU A 118 15.81 9.32 13.74
N SER A 119 15.98 10.00 12.61
CA SER A 119 15.31 11.27 12.30
C SER A 119 13.98 11.11 11.54
N GLY A 120 13.58 9.88 11.22
CA GLY A 120 12.38 9.58 10.43
C GLY A 120 12.58 9.72 8.92
N GLU A 121 13.81 9.91 8.47
CA GLU A 121 14.15 10.11 7.05
C GLU A 121 14.26 8.77 6.31
N LEU A 122 13.78 8.77 5.05
CA LEU A 122 13.73 7.57 4.22
C LEU A 122 15.12 7.15 3.74
N LYS A 123 15.46 5.87 3.94
CA LYS A 123 16.67 5.24 3.41
C LYS A 123 16.32 3.96 2.68
N GLN A 124 16.90 3.78 1.49
CA GLN A 124 16.73 2.53 0.78
C GLN A 124 17.57 1.42 1.44
N VAL A 125 16.93 0.29 1.75
CA VAL A 125 17.63 -0.89 2.26
C VAL A 125 18.46 -1.50 1.13
N LYS A 126 19.74 -1.75 1.41
CA LYS A 126 20.62 -2.46 0.49
C LYS A 126 20.35 -3.96 0.58
N GLY A 127 19.65 -4.50 -0.41
CA GLY A 127 19.31 -5.91 -0.49
C GLY A 127 18.31 -6.15 -1.60
N SER A 128 18.04 -7.42 -1.87
CA SER A 128 16.97 -7.82 -2.77
C SER A 128 16.06 -8.83 -2.10
N PHE A 129 14.84 -8.86 -2.57
CA PHE A 129 13.84 -9.84 -2.21
C PHE A 129 13.23 -10.41 -3.49
N LYS A 130 12.57 -11.55 -3.37
CA LYS A 130 11.97 -12.20 -4.54
C LYS A 130 10.48 -11.87 -4.62
N THR A 131 10.07 -11.29 -5.75
CA THR A 131 8.66 -11.16 -6.11
C THR A 131 8.27 -12.27 -7.08
N VAL A 132 7.15 -12.93 -6.81
CA VAL A 132 6.55 -13.94 -7.68
C VAL A 132 5.12 -13.53 -7.99
N VAL A 133 4.86 -13.25 -9.26
CA VAL A 133 3.51 -12.95 -9.76
C VAL A 133 2.98 -14.20 -10.46
N ASN A 134 1.79 -14.63 -10.06
CA ASN A 134 1.09 -15.75 -10.66
C ASN A 134 -0.30 -15.28 -11.10
N PRO A 135 -0.46 -14.87 -12.37
CA PRO A 135 -1.74 -14.41 -12.89
C PRO A 135 -2.86 -15.46 -12.83
N ASP A 136 -2.54 -16.73 -13.06
CA ASP A 136 -3.54 -17.83 -13.02
C ASP A 136 -4.15 -18.00 -11.62
N LYS A 137 -3.37 -17.68 -10.58
CA LYS A 137 -3.83 -17.69 -9.18
C LYS A 137 -4.21 -16.31 -8.66
N ARG A 138 -4.07 -15.26 -9.47
CA ARG A 138 -4.25 -13.85 -9.07
C ARG A 138 -3.43 -13.47 -7.85
N THR A 139 -2.20 -13.99 -7.72
CA THR A 139 -1.36 -13.74 -6.54
C THR A 139 -0.08 -12.98 -6.86
N VAL A 140 0.29 -12.07 -5.95
CA VAL A 140 1.64 -11.48 -5.86
C VAL A 140 2.25 -11.88 -4.53
N THR A 141 3.38 -12.59 -4.57
CA THR A 141 4.08 -13.09 -3.38
C THR A 141 5.46 -12.46 -3.25
N LEU A 142 5.72 -11.81 -2.13
CA LEU A 142 6.99 -11.19 -1.78
C LEU A 142 7.69 -12.09 -0.75
N ARG A 143 8.91 -12.52 -1.04
CA ARG A 143 9.74 -13.32 -0.13
C ARG A 143 10.94 -12.49 0.28
N VAL A 144 10.85 -11.90 1.47
CA VAL A 144 11.84 -10.96 1.99
C VAL A 144 12.73 -11.68 2.99
N PRO A 145 14.07 -11.72 2.78
CA PRO A 145 14.97 -12.39 3.71
C PRO A 145 14.84 -11.80 5.12
N LYS A 146 14.68 -12.66 6.12
CA LYS A 146 14.55 -12.26 7.54
C LYS A 146 15.71 -11.37 7.99
N ALA A 147 16.91 -11.65 7.50
CA ALA A 147 18.12 -10.89 7.79
C ALA A 147 18.05 -9.40 7.40
N LEU A 148 17.13 -9.00 6.51
CA LEU A 148 16.93 -7.58 6.17
C LEU A 148 16.19 -6.80 7.27
N PHE A 149 15.53 -7.49 8.20
CA PHE A 149 14.82 -6.91 9.33
C PHE A 149 15.63 -6.97 10.64
N GLY A 150 16.88 -7.44 10.60
CA GLY A 150 17.73 -7.65 11.77
C GLY A 150 17.70 -9.08 12.31
N GLU A 151 18.59 -9.39 13.26
CA GLU A 151 18.75 -10.74 13.83
C GLU A 151 17.58 -11.16 14.74
N GLU A 152 16.89 -10.19 15.35
CA GLU A 152 15.76 -10.40 16.26
C GLU A 152 14.40 -10.38 15.53
N ALA A 153 14.40 -10.52 14.20
CA ALA A 153 13.19 -10.42 13.40
C ALA A 153 12.17 -11.53 13.75
N ASP A 154 11.05 -11.12 14.36
CA ASP A 154 9.93 -12.00 14.69
C ASP A 154 8.59 -11.41 14.16
N PRO A 155 8.16 -11.82 12.95
CA PRO A 155 6.91 -11.37 12.31
C PRO A 155 5.63 -11.58 13.14
N ARG A 156 5.70 -12.38 14.22
CA ARG A 156 4.53 -12.62 15.08
C ARG A 156 4.20 -11.44 15.99
N HIS A 157 5.15 -10.53 16.21
CA HIS A 157 4.97 -9.39 17.12
C HIS A 157 4.73 -8.06 16.40
N TRP A 158 4.91 -8.01 15.08
CA TRP A 158 4.83 -6.80 14.26
C TRP A 158 3.39 -6.36 13.98
N GLY A 159 3.27 -5.09 13.57
CA GLY A 159 2.09 -4.51 12.95
C GLY A 159 2.30 -4.35 11.44
N TYR A 160 1.20 -4.47 10.68
CA TYR A 160 1.23 -4.41 9.22
C TYR A 160 0.16 -3.49 8.67
N VAL A 161 0.50 -2.74 7.63
CA VAL A 161 -0.46 -2.11 6.72
C VAL A 161 -0.11 -2.55 5.31
N ALA A 162 -1.09 -3.02 4.55
CA ALA A 162 -0.88 -3.48 3.19
C ALA A 162 -1.90 -2.81 2.28
N VAL A 163 -1.45 -2.20 1.19
CA VAL A 163 -2.31 -1.40 0.30
C VAL A 163 -2.04 -1.72 -1.16
N VAL A 164 -3.08 -1.57 -1.97
CA VAL A 164 -3.04 -1.66 -3.43
C VAL A 164 -3.30 -0.27 -4.02
N LEU A 165 -2.46 0.12 -4.98
CA LEU A 165 -2.58 1.38 -5.72
C LEU A 165 -2.51 1.13 -7.22
N SER A 166 -2.97 2.08 -8.02
CA SER A 166 -2.71 2.07 -9.47
C SER A 166 -1.30 2.57 -9.78
N GLN A 167 -0.51 1.75 -10.46
CA GLN A 167 0.84 2.06 -10.94
C GLN A 167 0.81 3.21 -11.97
N GLU A 168 1.79 4.10 -11.89
CA GLU A 168 2.04 5.16 -12.89
C GLU A 168 3.53 5.31 -13.21
N GLY A 169 3.88 5.23 -14.50
CA GLY A 169 5.24 5.44 -14.99
C GLY A 169 5.68 6.91 -15.01
N PHE A 170 4.72 7.83 -15.11
CA PHE A 170 4.90 9.28 -15.23
C PHE A 170 4.09 10.03 -14.16
N PRO A 171 4.46 9.89 -12.86
CA PRO A 171 3.68 10.45 -11.77
C PRO A 171 3.80 11.97 -11.70
N ALA A 172 2.93 12.60 -10.92
CA ALA A 172 3.06 14.00 -10.55
C ALA A 172 4.36 14.24 -9.73
N PRO A 173 4.90 15.48 -9.69
CA PRO A 173 6.04 15.80 -8.85
C PRO A 173 5.82 15.39 -7.38
N GLY A 174 6.83 14.80 -6.74
CA GLY A 174 6.75 14.32 -5.36
C GLY A 174 5.98 13.00 -5.17
N VAL A 175 5.25 12.52 -6.17
CA VAL A 175 4.48 11.26 -6.11
C VAL A 175 5.33 10.09 -6.59
N TRP A 176 5.44 9.03 -5.78
CA TRP A 176 6.23 7.85 -6.16
C TRP A 176 5.41 6.85 -6.96
N ARG A 177 5.37 7.07 -8.28
CA ARG A 177 4.92 6.11 -9.31
C ARG A 177 3.54 5.47 -9.06
N VAL A 178 2.64 6.26 -8.47
CA VAL A 178 1.23 5.92 -8.31
C VAL A 178 0.38 6.94 -9.04
N ARG A 179 -0.74 6.47 -9.58
CA ARG A 179 -1.61 7.24 -10.49
C ARG A 179 -2.40 8.27 -9.72
N GLU A 180 -2.53 9.44 -10.32
CA GLU A 180 -3.35 10.52 -9.78
C GLU A 180 -4.84 10.16 -9.79
N VAL A 181 -5.53 10.61 -8.75
CA VAL A 181 -6.99 10.63 -8.68
C VAL A 181 -7.46 12.05 -8.98
N GLU A 182 -8.29 12.20 -10.01
CA GLU A 182 -8.89 13.47 -10.37
C GLU A 182 -10.38 13.48 -10.00
N LYS A 183 -11.04 14.64 -10.08
CA LYS A 183 -12.50 14.73 -9.87
C LYS A 183 -13.29 13.84 -10.83
N GLN A 184 -12.81 13.70 -12.07
CA GLN A 184 -13.40 12.84 -13.10
C GLN A 184 -12.34 11.89 -13.65
N ALA A 185 -12.71 10.62 -13.82
CA ALA A 185 -11.83 9.65 -14.45
C ALA A 185 -11.50 10.08 -15.88
N LYS A 186 -10.25 9.84 -16.28
CA LYS A 186 -9.79 9.99 -17.66
C LYS A 186 -9.23 8.66 -18.13
N GLN A 187 -8.83 8.58 -19.40
CA GLN A 187 -8.24 7.36 -19.96
C GLN A 187 -7.12 6.78 -19.06
N TRP A 188 -6.25 7.62 -18.52
CA TRP A 188 -5.10 7.22 -17.70
C TRP A 188 -5.11 7.87 -16.31
N ARG A 189 -6.27 8.27 -15.78
CA ARG A 189 -6.38 8.88 -14.45
C ARG A 189 -7.57 8.30 -13.72
N MET A 190 -7.38 7.97 -12.45
CA MET A 190 -8.50 7.59 -11.57
C MET A 190 -9.45 8.79 -11.43
N GLY A 191 -10.71 8.54 -11.13
CA GLY A 191 -11.71 9.57 -10.84
C GLY A 191 -12.17 9.53 -9.38
N GLY A 192 -12.98 10.52 -8.96
CA GLY A 192 -13.62 10.54 -7.65
C GLY A 192 -12.91 11.36 -6.57
N ALA A 193 -11.84 12.09 -6.90
CA ALA A 193 -11.16 12.91 -5.91
C ALA A 193 -12.08 14.01 -5.34
N PRO A 194 -12.02 14.28 -4.03
CA PRO A 194 -12.65 15.44 -3.42
C PRO A 194 -11.98 16.75 -3.87
N ASP A 195 -12.55 17.89 -3.46
CA ASP A 195 -11.99 19.22 -3.75
C ASP A 195 -10.90 19.60 -2.75
N ASP A 196 -9.84 18.80 -2.68
CA ASP A 196 -8.65 19.01 -1.84
C ASP A 196 -7.37 18.51 -2.52
N THR A 197 -6.21 18.77 -1.92
CA THR A 197 -4.90 18.34 -2.43
C THR A 197 -4.31 17.15 -1.70
N ASN A 198 -4.86 16.81 -0.53
CA ASN A 198 -4.30 15.82 0.41
C ASN A 198 -5.06 14.49 0.47
N HIS A 199 -6.10 14.28 -0.35
CA HIS A 199 -6.71 12.95 -0.50
C HIS A 199 -5.70 11.85 -0.85
N THR A 200 -6.02 10.64 -0.42
CA THR A 200 -5.19 9.45 -0.65
C THR A 200 -5.17 9.02 -2.11
N ARG A 201 -4.11 8.33 -2.56
CA ARG A 201 -4.10 7.58 -3.83
C ARG A 201 -4.30 6.08 -3.63
N ILE A 202 -4.52 5.64 -2.38
CA ILE A 202 -4.85 4.26 -2.05
C ILE A 202 -6.18 3.91 -2.70
N VAL A 203 -6.19 2.79 -3.43
CA VAL A 203 -7.38 2.27 -4.09
C VAL A 203 -8.07 1.25 -3.19
N ASP A 204 -7.26 0.52 -2.43
CA ASP A 204 -7.69 -0.59 -1.60
C ASP A 204 -6.63 -0.83 -0.48
N LEU A 205 -7.11 -1.13 0.72
CA LEU A 205 -6.39 -1.39 1.95
C LEU A 205 -6.83 -2.77 2.43
N ALA A 206 -5.86 -3.67 2.68
CA ALA A 206 -6.13 -4.94 3.31
C ALA A 206 -6.81 -4.76 4.68
N TRP A 207 -8.12 -4.93 4.73
CA TRP A 207 -8.97 -4.59 5.86
C TRP A 207 -10.09 -5.62 6.03
N PRO A 208 -10.31 -6.18 7.24
CA PRO A 208 -11.34 -7.19 7.42
C PRO A 208 -12.74 -6.68 7.09
N ALA A 209 -13.52 -7.47 6.36
CA ALA A 209 -14.90 -7.11 5.98
C ALA A 209 -15.84 -6.79 7.17
N ASP A 210 -15.55 -7.32 8.36
CA ASP A 210 -16.29 -7.10 9.60
C ASP A 210 -15.65 -6.07 10.54
N ALA A 211 -14.54 -5.44 10.12
CA ALA A 211 -13.89 -4.40 10.91
C ALA A 211 -14.74 -3.12 10.97
N THR A 212 -14.58 -2.39 12.07
CA THR A 212 -15.13 -1.05 12.25
C THR A 212 -14.02 -0.18 12.82
N PRO A 213 -13.70 0.97 12.21
CA PRO A 213 -14.33 1.60 11.03
C PRO A 213 -14.14 0.81 9.72
N THR A 214 -14.90 1.17 8.67
CA THR A 214 -14.73 0.63 7.30
C THR A 214 -13.48 1.24 6.62
N GLN A 215 -13.05 0.69 5.48
CA GLN A 215 -11.99 1.30 4.67
C GLN A 215 -12.36 2.73 4.28
N GLU A 216 -13.59 2.96 3.85
CA GLU A 216 -14.06 4.26 3.39
C GLU A 216 -14.03 5.29 4.52
N ASP A 217 -14.47 4.89 5.71
CA ASP A 217 -14.39 5.71 6.92
C ASP A 217 -12.93 6.08 7.23
N LEU A 218 -12.01 5.11 7.16
CA LEU A 218 -10.57 5.34 7.42
C LEU A 218 -9.95 6.30 6.41
N LEU A 219 -10.17 6.06 5.11
CA LEU A 219 -9.54 6.81 4.03
C LEU A 219 -10.17 8.19 3.79
N SER A 220 -11.37 8.44 4.32
CA SER A 220 -12.04 9.76 4.26
C SER A 220 -11.89 10.59 5.54
N ALA A 221 -11.41 10.02 6.65
CA ALA A 221 -11.24 10.70 7.93
C ALA A 221 -9.94 11.52 8.00
N TYR A 222 -9.94 12.71 7.38
CA TYR A 222 -8.82 13.67 7.46
C TYR A 222 -9.32 15.12 7.26
N PRO A 223 -8.57 16.14 7.71
CA PRO A 223 -8.90 17.53 7.44
C PRO A 223 -8.56 17.89 5.97
N PRO A 224 -9.51 18.35 5.15
CA PRO A 224 -9.21 18.75 3.77
C PRO A 224 -8.23 19.93 3.71
N SER A 225 -7.25 19.87 2.81
CA SER A 225 -6.24 20.91 2.61
C SER A 225 -6.19 21.38 1.15
N GLN A 226 -5.69 22.60 0.94
CA GLN A 226 -5.41 23.15 -0.40
C GLN A 226 -3.91 23.40 -0.60
N GLU A 227 -3.06 22.96 0.34
CA GLU A 227 -1.62 23.11 0.26
C GLU A 227 -1.09 22.29 -0.94
N PRO A 228 -0.50 22.92 -1.97
CA PRO A 228 0.06 22.19 -3.10
C PRO A 228 1.42 21.53 -2.81
N ASN A 229 2.16 21.99 -1.80
CA ASN A 229 3.44 21.42 -1.42
C ASN A 229 3.27 20.41 -0.28
N MET A 230 3.27 19.12 -0.62
CA MET A 230 3.10 18.03 0.35
C MET A 230 4.17 18.01 1.45
N ASP A 231 5.35 18.61 1.22
CA ASP A 231 6.41 18.71 2.24
C ASP A 231 6.02 19.64 3.41
N ASN A 232 4.98 20.47 3.25
CA ASN A 232 4.44 21.32 4.31
C ASN A 232 3.38 20.61 5.18
N LEU A 233 2.96 19.41 4.80
CA LEU A 233 1.93 18.64 5.50
C LEU A 233 2.54 17.55 6.38
N GLY A 234 1.97 17.36 7.57
CA GLY A 234 2.36 16.34 8.53
C GLY A 234 1.44 15.12 8.51
N PRO A 235 1.73 14.09 9.33
CA PRO A 235 0.89 12.90 9.44
C PRO A 235 -0.59 13.19 9.65
N ASP A 236 -0.92 14.16 10.52
CA ASP A 236 -2.30 14.44 10.94
C ASP A 236 -3.11 15.23 9.89
N ASP A 237 -2.48 15.62 8.79
CA ASP A 237 -3.14 16.21 7.62
C ASP A 237 -3.66 15.15 6.64
N PHE A 238 -3.42 13.86 6.88
CA PHE A 238 -3.82 12.76 5.99
C PHE A 238 -4.71 11.74 6.69
N ALA A 239 -5.31 10.84 5.90
CA ALA A 239 -6.05 9.69 6.42
C ALA A 239 -5.17 8.85 7.36
N GLN A 240 -5.72 8.48 8.52
CA GLN A 240 -5.03 7.68 9.53
C GLN A 240 -5.39 6.21 9.37
N VAL A 241 -4.43 5.37 9.02
CA VAL A 241 -4.64 3.93 8.82
C VAL A 241 -4.12 3.13 10.03
N PRO A 242 -4.95 2.25 10.62
CA PRO A 242 -4.56 1.40 11.74
C PRO A 242 -3.63 0.28 11.28
N VAL A 243 -2.78 -0.20 12.19
CA VAL A 243 -1.95 -1.39 11.94
C VAL A 243 -2.71 -2.67 12.29
N ILE A 244 -2.57 -3.70 11.47
CA ILE A 244 -3.11 -5.04 11.74
C ILE A 244 -2.02 -5.91 12.35
N ARG A 245 -2.38 -6.65 13.41
CA ARG A 245 -1.45 -7.52 14.15
C ARG A 245 -1.91 -8.97 14.09
N VAL A 246 -0.97 -9.89 14.26
CA VAL A 246 -1.29 -11.30 14.48
C VAL A 246 -2.09 -11.42 15.78
N GLN A 247 -3.31 -11.97 15.71
CA GLN A 247 -4.09 -12.26 16.91
C GLN A 247 -3.38 -13.35 17.74
N PRO A 248 -3.31 -13.22 19.07
CA PRO A 248 -2.65 -14.18 19.95
C PRO A 248 -3.32 -15.55 19.99
#